data_AF-A0A978UQ98-F1
#
_entry.id   AF-A0A978UQ98-F1
#
_cell.length_a   1.000
_cell.length_b   1.000
_cell.length_c   1.000
_cell.angle_alpha   90.00
_cell.angle_beta   90.00
_cell.angle_gamma   90.00
#
_symmetry.space_group_name_H-M   'P 1'
#
loop_
_entity.id
_entity.type
_entity.pdbx_description
1 polymer ?
#
loop_
_entity_poly.entity_id
_entity_poly.type
_entity_poly.pdbx_seq_one_letter_code
_entity_poly.pdbx_strand_id
1 'polypeptide(L)'
;MEKIQHSTIKTNGINMHIASIGTGPAVLLLHGFPELWYSWRHQLLSLSYLGYRAIAPDLRGFGDSDAPPLPASYTGLHIVGDLVGLLDHLGIDQVFLAGHDWGAVIAWYFSLFRPDRVKAVIILSVPYWPRNPAVKFVEGFRNLFVIKLKRFTLSVELQQQEERMEKIQHSTIKTNGINMHIASIGTGPPVLLLHGFPELWYSWRHQLLSLSSLGYRAIAPDLRGFGDSDAPPSPASYTAPFIVGDLVGLLDHLGIDQVFLVGHDWGAAVAWYFSLFRPDRVKAVINLSVPYLPRNPAGKFVEGFRALFGDDYYFCRFQVLKKLLLFILLVAQFLN
;
A
#
# COMPACT_ATOMS: atom_id res chain seq x y z
N MET A 1 -4.40 28.80 -10.79
CA MET A 1 -3.86 27.45 -10.52
C MET A 1 -3.44 26.85 -11.84
N GLU A 2 -2.17 26.49 -11.99
CA GLU A 2 -1.73 25.69 -13.13
C GLU A 2 -2.52 24.38 -13.14
N LYS A 3 -3.10 24.04 -14.30
CA LYS A 3 -3.83 22.80 -14.48
C LYS A 3 -2.84 21.68 -14.78
N ILE A 4 -3.09 20.49 -14.21
CA ILE A 4 -2.37 19.28 -14.61
C ILE A 4 -2.61 19.07 -16.10
N GLN A 5 -1.52 18.94 -16.86
CA GLN A 5 -1.54 18.75 -18.30
C GLN A 5 -1.54 17.25 -18.60
N HIS A 6 -2.39 16.86 -19.54
CA HIS A 6 -2.49 15.48 -20.00
C HIS A 6 -2.00 15.39 -21.44
N SER A 7 -1.22 14.36 -21.72
CA SER A 7 -0.73 14.07 -23.07
C SER A 7 -0.57 12.57 -23.26
N THR A 8 -0.69 12.14 -24.51
CA THR A 8 -0.37 10.77 -24.91
C THR A 8 0.88 10.81 -25.76
N ILE A 9 1.84 9.93 -25.44
CA ILE A 9 3.09 9.80 -26.20
C ILE A 9 3.18 8.41 -26.79
N LYS A 10 3.92 8.27 -27.89
CA LYS A 10 4.26 6.96 -28.44
C LYS A 10 5.63 6.54 -27.93
N THR A 11 5.69 5.46 -27.15
CA THR A 11 6.94 4.93 -26.57
C THR A 11 6.91 3.40 -26.58
N ASN A 12 8.04 2.77 -26.93
CA ASN A 12 8.23 1.32 -26.84
C ASN A 12 7.06 0.46 -27.39
N GLY A 13 6.48 0.90 -28.51
CA GLY A 13 5.38 0.20 -29.18
C GLY A 13 3.98 0.43 -28.58
N ILE A 14 3.82 1.32 -27.60
CA ILE A 14 2.54 1.69 -27.00
C ILE A 14 2.28 3.19 -27.08
N ASN A 15 1.01 3.58 -27.05
CA ASN A 15 0.57 4.91 -26.65
C ASN A 15 0.49 4.93 -25.11
N MET A 16 1.23 5.85 -24.49
CA MET A 16 1.32 5.98 -23.04
C MET A 16 0.74 7.33 -22.62
N HIS A 17 -0.22 7.30 -21.71
CA HIS A 17 -0.77 8.48 -21.07
C HIS A 17 0.18 9.03 -20.01
N ILE A 18 0.26 10.36 -19.95
CA ILE A 18 1.06 11.11 -18.99
C ILE A 18 0.23 12.26 -18.43
N ALA A 19 0.21 12.38 -17.10
CA ALA A 19 -0.17 13.58 -16.39
C ALA A 19 1.09 14.32 -15.90
N SER A 20 1.22 15.61 -16.20
CA SER A 20 2.39 16.39 -15.77
C SER A 20 2.07 17.84 -15.45
N ILE A 21 2.90 18.47 -14.62
CA ILE A 21 2.78 19.86 -14.21
C ILE A 21 4.15 20.41 -13.78
N GLY A 22 4.38 21.71 -13.97
CA GLY A 22 5.63 22.39 -13.62
C GLY A 22 6.73 22.23 -14.68
N THR A 23 7.85 22.95 -14.51
CA THR A 23 8.92 23.07 -15.52
C THR A 23 10.35 22.90 -15.00
N GLY A 24 10.53 22.67 -13.69
CA GLY A 24 11.86 22.51 -13.08
C GLY A 24 12.41 21.08 -13.09
N PRO A 25 13.23 20.69 -12.08
CA PRO A 25 13.79 19.35 -12.00
C PRO A 25 12.70 18.27 -12.01
N ALA A 26 12.92 17.21 -12.78
CA ALA A 26 11.89 16.21 -13.04
C ALA A 26 11.74 15.20 -11.89
N VAL A 27 10.50 14.96 -11.46
CA VAL A 27 10.11 13.90 -10.53
C VAL A 27 9.14 12.96 -11.24
N LEU A 28 9.52 11.70 -11.37
CA LEU A 28 8.71 10.65 -12.00
C LEU A 28 8.04 9.79 -10.93
N LEU A 29 6.70 9.75 -10.95
CA LEU A 29 5.86 9.12 -9.92
C LEU A 29 5.14 7.89 -10.50
N LEU A 30 5.51 6.70 -10.04
CA LEU A 30 4.99 5.42 -10.54
C LEU A 30 3.94 4.86 -9.57
N HIS A 31 2.73 4.61 -10.09
CA HIS A 31 1.59 4.12 -9.32
C HIS A 31 1.62 2.59 -9.08
N GLY A 32 0.87 2.13 -8.08
CA GLY A 32 0.70 0.71 -7.76
C GLY A 32 -0.43 0.03 -8.53
N PHE A 33 -0.78 -1.21 -8.16
CA PHE A 33 -2.01 -1.86 -8.62
C PHE A 33 -3.10 -1.72 -7.54
N PRO A 34 -4.36 -1.41 -7.89
CA PRO A 34 -4.94 -1.12 -9.21
C PRO A 34 -5.06 0.39 -9.46
N GLU A 35 -3.98 1.14 -9.22
CA GLU A 35 -3.99 2.60 -9.27
C GLU A 35 -3.73 3.14 -10.68
N LEU A 36 -3.79 4.47 -10.80
CA LEU A 36 -3.50 5.27 -12.00
C LEU A 36 -2.62 6.46 -11.63
N TRP A 37 -2.22 7.27 -12.61
CA TRP A 37 -1.57 8.58 -12.39
C TRP A 37 -2.30 9.41 -11.32
N TYR A 38 -3.62 9.26 -11.25
CA TYR A 38 -4.51 10.02 -10.38
C TYR A 38 -4.18 9.84 -8.88
N SER A 39 -3.62 8.71 -8.46
CA SER A 39 -3.18 8.52 -7.07
C SER A 39 -2.14 9.55 -6.62
N TRP A 40 -1.37 10.08 -7.58
CA TRP A 40 -0.35 11.10 -7.35
C TRP A 40 -0.83 12.54 -7.54
N ARG A 41 -2.12 12.77 -7.82
CA ARG A 41 -2.66 14.12 -8.15
C ARG A 41 -2.31 15.21 -7.15
N HIS A 42 -2.24 14.88 -5.86
CA HIS A 42 -1.89 15.83 -4.82
C HIS A 42 -0.39 16.12 -4.83
N GLN A 43 0.45 15.09 -4.96
CA GLN A 43 1.89 15.22 -5.06
C GLN A 43 2.30 15.97 -6.34
N LEU A 44 1.61 15.77 -7.47
CA LEU A 44 1.80 16.55 -8.69
C LEU A 44 1.68 18.05 -8.41
N LEU A 45 0.60 18.47 -7.74
CA LEU A 45 0.38 19.87 -7.38
C LEU A 45 1.44 20.38 -6.40
N SER A 46 1.66 19.66 -5.29
CA SER A 46 2.60 20.08 -4.25
C SER A 46 4.03 20.21 -4.77
N LEU A 47 4.49 19.28 -5.62
CA LEU A 47 5.81 19.33 -6.23
C LEU A 47 5.94 20.49 -7.22
N SER A 48 4.90 20.78 -8.01
CA SER A 48 4.90 21.96 -8.90
C SER A 48 5.05 23.27 -8.11
N TYR A 49 4.32 23.40 -6.99
CA TYR A 49 4.46 24.57 -6.12
C TYR A 49 5.87 24.73 -5.54
N LEU A 50 6.60 23.63 -5.37
CA LEU A 50 8.00 23.65 -4.95
C LEU A 50 8.98 23.83 -6.12
N GLY A 51 8.49 24.08 -7.33
CA GLY A 51 9.30 24.35 -8.52
C GLY A 51 9.80 23.12 -9.25
N TYR A 52 9.26 21.93 -8.99
CA TYR A 52 9.60 20.70 -9.71
C TYR A 52 8.69 20.47 -10.91
N ARG A 53 9.20 19.73 -11.91
CA ARG A 53 8.37 19.16 -12.99
C ARG A 53 7.90 17.78 -12.55
N ALA A 54 6.68 17.68 -12.08
CA ALA A 54 6.11 16.42 -11.59
C ALA A 54 5.40 15.69 -12.73
N ILE A 55 5.69 14.39 -12.88
CA ILE A 55 5.23 13.55 -13.99
C ILE A 55 4.71 12.24 -13.43
N ALA A 56 3.46 11.89 -13.73
CA ALA A 56 2.84 10.63 -13.38
C ALA A 56 2.22 9.99 -14.64
N PRO A 57 2.82 8.92 -15.19
CA PRO A 57 2.22 8.19 -16.28
C PRO A 57 1.17 7.19 -15.78
N ASP A 58 0.24 6.83 -16.64
CA ASP A 58 -0.42 5.53 -16.52
C ASP A 58 0.51 4.47 -17.11
N LEU A 59 0.87 3.46 -16.31
CA LEU A 59 1.74 2.39 -16.75
C LEU A 59 1.05 1.53 -17.82
N ARG A 60 1.83 0.81 -18.63
CA ARG A 60 1.30 -0.14 -19.63
C ARG A 60 0.20 -1.02 -19.03
N GLY A 61 -0.93 -1.10 -19.71
CA GLY A 61 -2.09 -1.88 -19.27
C GLY A 61 -3.02 -1.17 -18.29
N PHE A 62 -2.74 0.09 -17.96
CA PHE A 62 -3.54 0.88 -17.02
C PHE A 62 -4.06 2.16 -17.65
N GLY A 63 -5.22 2.60 -17.16
CA GLY A 63 -5.81 3.89 -17.49
C GLY A 63 -5.96 4.11 -18.98
N ASP A 64 -5.45 5.25 -19.45
CA ASP A 64 -5.51 5.66 -20.86
C ASP A 64 -4.27 5.21 -21.66
N SER A 65 -3.39 4.39 -21.08
CA SER A 65 -2.27 3.75 -21.77
C SER A 65 -2.69 2.45 -22.44
N ASP A 66 -2.06 2.12 -23.58
CA ASP A 66 -2.38 0.88 -24.29
C ASP A 66 -2.14 -0.36 -23.40
N ALA A 67 -2.98 -1.37 -23.61
CA ALA A 67 -2.93 -2.68 -22.97
C ALA A 67 -2.63 -3.77 -24.01
N PRO A 68 -1.34 -4.05 -24.33
CA PRO A 68 -0.99 -5.12 -25.25
C PRO A 68 -1.62 -6.46 -24.82
N PRO A 69 -2.16 -7.26 -25.75
CA PRO A 69 -2.93 -8.46 -25.39
C PRO A 69 -2.06 -9.63 -24.94
N LEU A 70 -0.75 -9.61 -25.25
CA LEU A 70 0.16 -10.71 -24.95
C LEU A 70 0.76 -10.54 -23.54
N PRO A 71 0.65 -11.52 -22.64
CA PRO A 71 1.29 -11.47 -21.32
C PRO A 71 2.82 -11.25 -21.39
N ALA A 72 3.46 -11.74 -22.46
CA ALA A 72 4.89 -11.54 -22.70
C ALA A 72 5.29 -10.06 -22.90
N SER A 73 4.33 -9.15 -23.15
CA SER A 73 4.57 -7.72 -23.30
C SER A 73 4.72 -6.96 -21.97
N TYR A 74 4.56 -7.62 -20.82
CA TYR A 74 4.53 -6.99 -19.49
C TYR A 74 5.79 -7.27 -18.64
N THR A 75 6.89 -7.68 -19.26
CA THR A 75 8.15 -7.89 -18.53
C THR A 75 8.71 -6.58 -17.97
N GLY A 76 9.53 -6.65 -16.92
CA GLY A 76 10.24 -5.47 -16.39
C GLY A 76 11.07 -4.71 -17.43
N LEU A 77 11.66 -5.39 -18.42
CA LEU A 77 12.42 -4.74 -19.51
C LEU A 77 11.53 -3.86 -20.38
N HIS A 78 10.36 -4.36 -20.76
CA HIS A 78 9.39 -3.57 -21.50
C HIS A 78 8.99 -2.34 -20.68
N ILE A 79 8.68 -2.51 -19.37
CA ILE A 79 8.19 -1.39 -18.56
C ILE A 79 9.27 -0.33 -18.38
N VAL A 80 10.51 -0.74 -18.14
CA VAL A 80 11.65 0.17 -18.13
C VAL A 80 11.84 0.85 -19.48
N GLY A 81 11.67 0.12 -20.58
CA GLY A 81 11.72 0.66 -21.95
C GLY A 81 10.70 1.77 -22.20
N ASP A 82 9.46 1.60 -21.73
CA ASP A 82 8.42 2.64 -21.84
C ASP A 82 8.86 3.91 -21.12
N LEU A 83 9.36 3.76 -19.88
CA LEU A 83 9.81 4.88 -19.03
C LEU A 83 11.03 5.60 -19.62
N VAL A 84 11.98 4.86 -20.20
CA VAL A 84 13.11 5.46 -20.93
C VAL A 84 12.60 6.28 -22.10
N GLY A 85 11.74 5.71 -22.95
CA GLY A 85 11.20 6.45 -24.09
C GLY A 85 10.31 7.63 -23.68
N LEU A 86 9.65 7.55 -22.53
CA LEU A 86 8.96 8.68 -21.92
C LEU A 86 9.94 9.81 -21.57
N LEU A 87 11.04 9.50 -20.88
CA LEU A 87 12.01 10.51 -20.51
C LEU A 87 12.70 11.11 -21.73
N ASP A 88 13.03 10.29 -22.73
CA ASP A 88 13.64 10.73 -23.99
C ASP A 88 12.70 11.67 -24.77
N HIS A 89 11.42 11.31 -24.86
CA HIS A 89 10.40 12.15 -25.50
C HIS A 89 10.26 13.52 -24.83
N LEU A 90 10.38 13.57 -23.49
CA LEU A 90 10.27 14.81 -22.73
C LEU A 90 11.58 15.60 -22.63
N GLY A 91 12.67 15.09 -23.22
CA GLY A 91 14.01 15.70 -23.16
C GLY A 91 14.60 15.71 -21.75
N ILE A 92 14.32 14.67 -20.95
CA ILE A 92 14.74 14.60 -19.54
C ILE A 92 15.86 13.58 -19.39
N ASP A 93 17.07 14.05 -19.07
CA ASP A 93 18.22 13.16 -18.88
C ASP A 93 18.14 12.36 -17.59
N GLN A 94 17.76 13.00 -16.46
CA GLN A 94 17.66 12.32 -15.17
C GLN A 94 16.46 12.78 -14.34
N VAL A 95 15.93 11.87 -13.53
CA VAL A 95 14.77 12.11 -12.66
C VAL A 95 15.02 11.78 -11.19
N PHE A 96 14.29 12.44 -10.30
CA PHE A 96 13.98 11.89 -8.99
C PHE A 96 12.85 10.88 -9.17
N LEU A 97 13.10 9.62 -8.85
CA LEU A 97 12.18 8.53 -9.11
C LEU A 97 11.44 8.14 -7.83
N ALA A 98 10.11 8.14 -7.88
CA ALA A 98 9.25 7.75 -6.79
C ALA A 98 8.32 6.60 -7.21
N GLY A 99 8.18 5.58 -6.37
CA GLY A 99 7.28 4.46 -6.62
C GLY A 99 6.55 3.99 -5.35
N HIS A 100 5.30 3.56 -5.52
CA HIS A 100 4.46 2.93 -4.48
C HIS A 100 4.00 1.55 -4.97
N ASP A 101 3.98 0.54 -4.08
CA ASP A 101 3.44 -0.80 -4.37
C ASP A 101 4.12 -1.43 -5.63
N TRP A 102 3.39 -1.83 -6.66
CA TRP A 102 4.00 -2.32 -7.91
C TRP A 102 4.85 -1.26 -8.60
N GLY A 103 4.50 0.02 -8.47
CA GLY A 103 5.32 1.15 -8.93
C GLY A 103 6.68 1.22 -8.23
N ALA A 104 6.78 0.79 -6.97
CA ALA A 104 8.07 0.68 -6.28
C ALA A 104 8.94 -0.45 -6.86
N VAL A 105 8.34 -1.60 -7.19
CA VAL A 105 9.06 -2.70 -7.89
C VAL A 105 9.61 -2.23 -9.23
N ILE A 106 8.81 -1.48 -10.00
CA ILE A 106 9.23 -0.90 -11.28
C ILE A 106 10.33 0.15 -11.07
N ALA A 107 10.22 1.00 -10.05
CA ALA A 107 11.25 1.97 -9.71
C ALA A 107 12.59 1.30 -9.39
N TRP A 108 12.58 0.14 -8.72
CA TRP A 108 13.78 -0.65 -8.51
C TRP A 108 14.37 -1.20 -9.81
N TYR A 109 13.56 -1.76 -10.71
CA TYR A 109 14.04 -2.23 -12.01
C TYR A 109 14.61 -1.08 -12.85
N PHE A 110 13.94 0.06 -12.88
CA PHE A 110 14.40 1.24 -13.61
C PHE A 110 15.74 1.73 -13.06
N SER A 111 15.87 1.84 -11.74
CA SER A 111 17.11 2.28 -11.09
C SER A 111 18.27 1.30 -11.30
N LEU A 112 17.98 0.00 -11.40
CA LEU A 112 19.00 -1.02 -11.65
C LEU A 112 19.44 -1.09 -13.10
N PHE A 113 18.49 -1.00 -14.04
CA PHE A 113 18.79 -1.12 -15.47
C PHE A 113 19.27 0.20 -16.06
N ARG A 114 18.82 1.33 -15.52
CA ARG A 114 19.14 2.70 -15.98
C ARG A 114 19.55 3.62 -14.82
N PRO A 115 20.59 3.27 -14.06
CA PRO A 115 21.11 4.15 -13.00
C PRO A 115 21.58 5.50 -13.55
N ASP A 116 21.97 5.56 -14.83
CA ASP A 116 22.32 6.78 -15.54
C ASP A 116 21.18 7.81 -15.58
N ARG A 117 19.92 7.35 -15.48
CA ARG A 117 18.71 8.18 -15.58
C ARG A 117 18.11 8.59 -14.23
N VAL A 118 18.73 8.24 -13.10
CA VAL A 118 18.14 8.44 -11.78
C VAL A 118 19.06 9.27 -10.88
N LYS A 119 18.55 10.42 -10.38
CA LYS A 119 19.25 11.27 -9.40
C LYS A 119 19.09 10.78 -7.97
N ALA A 120 17.87 10.37 -7.62
CA ALA A 120 17.56 9.76 -6.33
C ALA A 120 16.29 8.90 -6.46
N VAL A 121 16.13 7.98 -5.51
CA VAL A 121 15.01 7.03 -5.46
C VAL A 121 14.25 7.21 -4.15
N ILE A 122 12.94 7.35 -4.25
CA ILE A 122 11.98 7.39 -3.14
C ILE A 122 11.06 6.19 -3.29
N ILE A 123 10.99 5.36 -2.26
CA ILE A 123 10.27 4.09 -2.35
C ILE A 123 9.31 3.98 -1.18
N LEU A 124 8.05 3.76 -1.52
CA LEU A 124 6.96 3.57 -0.58
C LEU A 124 6.50 2.12 -0.67
N SER A 125 6.20 1.54 0.48
CA SER A 125 5.51 0.24 0.61
C SER A 125 6.31 -1.02 0.25
N VAL A 126 7.31 -0.97 -0.66
CA VAL A 126 8.04 -2.18 -1.12
C VAL A 126 9.57 -1.99 -1.12
N PRO A 127 10.33 -2.66 -0.24
CA PRO A 127 11.78 -2.47 -0.13
C PRO A 127 12.57 -2.98 -1.35
N TYR A 128 13.82 -2.52 -1.50
CA TYR A 128 14.74 -2.93 -2.57
C TYR A 128 15.06 -4.42 -2.54
N TRP A 129 15.11 -5.04 -3.72
CA TRP A 129 15.50 -6.43 -3.90
C TRP A 129 16.65 -6.60 -4.91
N PRO A 130 17.92 -6.67 -4.49
CA PRO A 130 19.01 -6.94 -5.43
C PRO A 130 18.92 -8.38 -5.96
N ARG A 131 19.20 -8.58 -7.25
CA ARG A 131 19.52 -9.91 -7.78
C ARG A 131 20.90 -10.31 -7.25
N ASN A 132 20.95 -11.17 -6.24
CA ASN A 132 22.19 -11.80 -5.79
C ASN A 132 22.15 -13.31 -6.04
N PRO A 133 22.99 -13.86 -6.93
CA PRO A 133 23.03 -15.30 -7.20
C PRO A 133 23.68 -16.12 -6.07
N ALA A 134 24.39 -15.50 -5.12
CA ALA A 134 25.13 -16.18 -4.05
C ALA A 134 24.57 -15.96 -2.63
N VAL A 135 23.60 -15.06 -2.44
CA VAL A 135 23.06 -14.72 -1.11
C VAL A 135 21.55 -14.95 -1.10
N LYS A 136 21.11 -15.95 -0.34
CA LYS A 136 19.70 -16.33 -0.21
C LYS A 136 18.94 -15.42 0.75
N PHE A 137 18.11 -14.53 0.21
CA PHE A 137 16.92 -13.83 0.76
C PHE A 137 16.98 -13.13 2.15
N VAL A 138 17.77 -13.57 3.13
CA VAL A 138 17.55 -13.25 4.56
C VAL A 138 18.73 -12.68 5.30
N GLU A 139 19.96 -12.84 4.82
CA GLU A 139 21.09 -12.27 5.55
C GLU A 139 21.14 -10.74 5.47
N GLY A 140 20.61 -10.14 4.40
CA GLY A 140 20.46 -8.68 4.28
C GLY A 140 19.37 -8.06 5.16
N PHE A 141 18.43 -8.88 5.66
CA PHE A 141 17.30 -8.44 6.50
C PHE A 141 17.71 -7.99 7.91
N ARG A 142 18.96 -8.27 8.31
CA ARG A 142 19.43 -8.09 9.69
C ARG A 142 19.81 -6.65 10.06
N ASN A 143 20.21 -5.81 9.09
CA ASN A 143 20.92 -4.55 9.42
C ASN A 143 20.13 -3.25 9.23
N LEU A 144 18.88 -3.27 8.75
CA LEU A 144 18.14 -2.04 8.41
C LEU A 144 17.07 -1.60 9.44
N PHE A 145 16.91 -2.33 10.55
CA PHE A 145 15.81 -2.14 11.50
C PHE A 145 16.20 -1.40 12.79
N VAL A 146 17.02 -0.35 12.71
CA VAL A 146 17.09 0.69 13.76
C VAL A 146 17.33 2.05 13.12
N ILE A 147 16.28 2.70 12.62
CA ILE A 147 16.27 4.17 12.51
C ILE A 147 14.94 4.70 13.04
N LYS A 148 15.05 5.47 14.11
CA LYS A 148 14.00 6.18 14.84
C LYS A 148 13.48 7.31 13.92
N LEU A 149 12.29 7.15 13.34
CA LEU A 149 11.62 8.22 12.59
C LEU A 149 11.23 9.34 13.57
N LYS A 150 11.97 10.45 13.56
CA LYS A 150 11.49 11.72 14.13
C LYS A 150 10.56 12.38 13.12
N ARG A 151 9.40 12.85 13.60
CA ARG A 151 8.38 13.63 12.89
C ARG A 151 9.01 14.68 11.96
N PHE A 152 8.68 14.60 10.68
CA PHE A 152 8.75 15.73 9.74
C PHE A 152 7.32 16.21 9.51
N THR A 153 7.03 17.44 9.92
CA THR A 153 5.75 18.11 9.65
C THR A 153 5.93 18.99 8.41
N LEU A 154 5.19 18.70 7.35
CA LEU A 154 5.04 19.57 6.17
C LEU A 154 3.78 20.41 6.37
N SER A 155 3.97 21.72 6.56
CA SER A 155 2.89 22.65 6.91
C SER A 155 2.78 23.75 5.86
N VAL A 156 1.87 23.58 4.88
CA VAL A 156 1.21 24.71 4.15
C VAL A 156 -0.24 24.36 3.71
N GLU A 157 -0.64 23.10 3.56
CA GLU A 157 -2.03 22.73 3.17
C GLU A 157 -2.94 22.23 4.32
N LEU A 158 -2.42 22.21 5.56
CA LEU A 158 -3.07 21.55 6.68
C LEU A 158 -4.31 22.27 7.22
N GLN A 159 -4.41 23.60 7.17
CA GLN A 159 -5.47 24.32 7.90
C GLN A 159 -6.91 23.98 7.47
N GLN A 160 -7.21 23.87 6.17
CA GLN A 160 -8.57 23.50 5.71
C GLN A 160 -8.86 21.98 5.81
N GLN A 161 -7.83 21.13 5.78
CA GLN A 161 -8.01 19.69 6.01
C GLN A 161 -8.11 19.38 7.51
N GLU A 162 -7.35 20.05 8.37
CA GLU A 162 -7.43 19.95 9.84
C GLU A 162 -8.82 20.32 10.33
N GLU A 163 -9.41 21.45 9.89
CA GLU A 163 -10.79 21.83 10.26
C GLU A 163 -11.85 20.79 9.86
N ARG A 164 -11.66 20.08 8.73
CA ARG A 164 -12.57 19.00 8.31
C ARG A 164 -12.30 17.68 9.04
N MET A 165 -11.03 17.39 9.35
CA MET A 165 -10.63 16.19 10.08
C MET A 165 -10.89 16.27 11.59
N GLU A 166 -11.00 17.47 12.17
CA GLU A 166 -11.46 17.65 13.57
C GLU A 166 -12.83 17.02 13.83
N LYS A 167 -13.64 16.80 12.77
CA LYS A 167 -14.93 16.11 12.87
C LYS A 167 -14.83 14.60 12.97
N ILE A 168 -13.69 14.01 12.64
CA ILE A 168 -13.46 12.57 12.76
C ILE A 168 -13.14 12.27 14.22
N GLN A 169 -14.02 11.49 14.84
CA GLN A 169 -13.89 11.11 16.24
C GLN A 169 -12.94 9.93 16.35
N HIS A 170 -11.93 10.08 17.19
CA HIS A 170 -10.99 9.03 17.51
C HIS A 170 -11.31 8.42 18.87
N SER A 171 -11.31 7.10 18.94
CA SER A 171 -11.46 6.38 20.20
C SER A 171 -10.61 5.12 20.21
N THR A 172 -10.31 4.64 21.41
CA THR A 172 -9.67 3.36 21.64
C THR A 172 -10.65 2.48 22.37
N ILE A 173 -10.89 1.28 21.84
CA ILE A 173 -11.79 0.31 22.45
C ILE A 173 -11.01 -0.92 22.89
N LYS A 174 -11.47 -1.59 23.93
CA LYS A 174 -10.93 -2.89 24.32
C LYS A 174 -11.74 -3.99 23.66
N THR A 175 -11.13 -4.75 22.75
CA THR A 175 -11.77 -5.85 22.03
C THR A 175 -10.79 -7.01 21.89
N ASN A 176 -11.27 -8.24 22.09
CA ASN A 176 -10.52 -9.47 21.81
C ASN A 176 -9.05 -9.48 22.31
N GLY A 177 -8.87 -8.96 23.53
CA GLY A 177 -7.57 -8.89 24.21
C GLY A 177 -6.63 -7.78 23.76
N ILE A 178 -7.07 -6.85 22.91
CA ILE A 178 -6.30 -5.68 22.46
C ILE A 178 -7.04 -4.36 22.71
N ASN A 179 -6.29 -3.28 22.84
CA ASN A 179 -6.77 -1.93 22.62
C ASN A 179 -6.72 -1.65 21.11
N MET A 180 -7.87 -1.34 20.51
CA MET A 180 -8.00 -1.08 19.09
C MET A 180 -8.38 0.38 18.87
N HIS A 181 -7.60 1.08 18.06
CA HIS A 181 -7.91 2.44 17.61
C HIS A 181 -9.00 2.42 16.53
N ILE A 182 -9.89 3.41 16.61
CA ILE A 182 -10.95 3.65 15.65
C ILE A 182 -11.00 5.13 15.30
N ALA A 183 -11.12 5.41 14.01
CA ALA A 183 -11.58 6.69 13.48
C ALA A 183 -13.02 6.56 12.98
N SER A 184 -13.94 7.41 13.42
CA SER A 184 -15.34 7.33 13.01
C SER A 184 -16.02 8.69 12.86
N ILE A 185 -17.02 8.76 11.97
CA ILE A 185 -17.81 9.97 11.74
C ILE A 185 -19.21 9.62 11.21
N GLY A 186 -20.22 10.40 11.61
CA GLY A 186 -21.62 10.20 11.22
C GLY A 186 -22.38 9.21 12.11
N THR A 187 -23.69 9.10 11.91
CA THR A 187 -24.60 8.34 12.79
C THR A 187 -25.59 7.41 12.07
N GLY A 188 -25.60 7.40 10.73
CA GLY A 188 -26.53 6.57 9.95
C GLY A 188 -26.04 5.14 9.70
N PRO A 189 -26.41 4.51 8.58
CA PRO A 189 -26.03 3.12 8.29
C PRO A 189 -24.50 2.92 8.33
N PRO A 190 -23.98 1.88 9.00
CA PRO A 190 -22.56 1.75 9.26
C PRO A 190 -21.79 1.17 8.06
N VAL A 191 -20.69 1.82 7.72
CA VAL A 191 -19.73 1.41 6.71
C VAL A 191 -18.38 1.18 7.40
N LEU A 192 -17.87 -0.05 7.35
CA LEU A 192 -16.60 -0.45 7.95
C LEU A 192 -15.52 -0.50 6.86
N LEU A 193 -14.47 0.31 7.01
CA LEU A 193 -13.40 0.52 6.03
C LEU A 193 -12.10 -0.09 6.53
N LEU A 194 -11.63 -1.16 5.88
CA LEU A 194 -10.44 -1.92 6.27
C LEU A 194 -9.25 -1.55 5.36
N HIS A 195 -8.17 -1.04 5.97
CA HIS A 195 -6.95 -0.61 5.27
C HIS A 195 -6.02 -1.79 4.93
N GLY A 196 -5.09 -1.55 3.99
CA GLY A 196 -4.03 -2.47 3.62
C GLY A 196 -2.70 -2.24 4.34
N PHE A 197 -1.62 -2.75 3.77
CA PHE A 197 -0.25 -2.41 4.17
C PHE A 197 0.40 -1.54 3.08
N PRO A 198 1.12 -0.45 3.44
CA PRO A 198 1.46 0.06 4.77
C PRO A 198 0.50 1.17 5.23
N GLU A 199 -0.80 0.93 5.10
CA GLU A 199 -1.83 1.93 5.37
C GLU A 199 -2.28 1.93 6.84
N LEU A 200 -3.07 2.93 7.20
CA LEU A 200 -3.77 3.09 8.48
C LEU A 200 -5.21 3.53 8.19
N TRP A 201 -6.02 3.75 9.23
CA TRP A 201 -7.32 4.42 9.13
C TRP A 201 -7.26 5.69 8.26
N TYR A 202 -6.13 6.40 8.32
CA TYR A 202 -5.89 7.69 7.67
C TYR A 202 -6.02 7.62 6.13
N SER A 203 -5.76 6.47 5.53
CA SER A 203 -5.95 6.27 4.09
C SER A 203 -7.42 6.45 3.67
N TRP A 204 -8.35 6.21 4.59
CA TRP A 204 -9.79 6.38 4.38
C TRP A 204 -10.33 7.75 4.76
N ARG A 205 -9.51 8.71 5.21
CA ARG A 205 -9.99 10.01 5.74
C ARG A 205 -10.93 10.76 4.79
N HIS A 206 -10.70 10.67 3.48
CA HIS A 206 -11.56 11.31 2.49
C HIS A 206 -12.89 10.58 2.32
N GLN A 207 -12.87 9.25 2.36
CA GLN A 207 -14.05 8.40 2.30
C GLN A 207 -14.90 8.54 3.57
N LEU A 208 -14.26 8.64 4.76
CA LEU A 208 -14.94 8.93 6.02
C LEU A 208 -15.81 10.21 5.90
N LEU A 209 -15.19 11.30 5.45
CA LEU A 209 -15.89 12.58 5.26
C LEU A 209 -16.99 12.50 4.19
N SER A 210 -16.69 11.88 3.05
CA SER A 210 -17.65 11.75 1.95
C SER A 210 -18.87 10.92 2.34
N LEU A 211 -18.67 9.75 2.95
CA LEU A 211 -19.75 8.86 3.37
C LEU A 211 -20.60 9.52 4.46
N SER A 212 -19.98 10.18 5.44
CA SER A 212 -20.75 10.90 6.46
C SER A 212 -21.57 12.05 5.88
N SER A 213 -21.07 12.76 4.87
CA SER A 213 -21.85 13.81 4.19
C SER A 213 -23.09 13.27 3.47
N LEU A 214 -23.08 11.98 3.11
CA LEU A 214 -24.20 11.27 2.51
C LEU A 214 -25.11 10.60 3.56
N GLY A 215 -24.89 10.85 4.85
CA GLY A 215 -25.71 10.35 5.95
C GLY A 215 -25.32 8.95 6.47
N TYR A 216 -24.17 8.41 6.08
CA TYR A 216 -23.67 7.14 6.62
C TYR A 216 -22.87 7.35 7.92
N ARG A 217 -22.72 6.29 8.71
CA ARG A 217 -21.72 6.21 9.79
C ARG A 217 -20.50 5.51 9.25
N ALA A 218 -19.43 6.24 8.98
CA ALA A 218 -18.20 5.67 8.43
C ALA A 218 -17.21 5.37 9.57
N ILE A 219 -16.62 4.17 9.56
CA ILE A 219 -15.78 3.64 10.63
C ILE A 219 -14.54 3.04 9.99
N ALA A 220 -13.35 3.51 10.38
CA ALA A 220 -12.06 3.00 9.93
C ALA A 220 -11.19 2.69 11.15
N PRO A 221 -11.02 1.41 11.52
CA PRO A 221 -10.10 1.03 12.58
C PRO A 221 -8.66 0.93 12.05
N ASP A 222 -7.69 1.12 12.94
CA ASP A 222 -6.36 0.56 12.71
C ASP A 222 -6.40 -0.93 13.05
N LEU A 223 -6.06 -1.78 12.09
CA LEU A 223 -6.05 -3.23 12.29
C LEU A 223 -4.99 -3.62 13.34
N ARG A 224 -5.17 -4.79 13.96
CA ARG A 224 -4.21 -5.36 14.93
C ARG A 224 -2.78 -5.28 14.40
N GLY A 225 -1.88 -4.68 15.18
CA GLY A 225 -0.48 -4.50 14.80
C GLY A 225 -0.17 -3.24 13.99
N PHE A 226 -1.16 -2.38 13.75
CA PHE A 226 -1.03 -1.14 12.99
C PHE A 226 -1.39 0.09 13.83
N GLY A 227 -0.76 1.21 13.49
CA GLY A 227 -1.09 2.53 14.02
C GLY A 227 -1.13 2.57 15.54
N ASP A 228 -2.26 3.04 16.08
CA ASP A 228 -2.48 3.18 17.52
C ASP A 228 -3.19 1.95 18.13
N SER A 229 -3.37 0.87 17.37
CA SER A 229 -3.85 -0.42 17.88
C SER A 229 -2.71 -1.27 18.43
N ASP A 230 -2.99 -2.05 19.48
CA ASP A 230 -1.98 -2.92 20.08
C ASP A 230 -1.42 -3.92 19.06
N ALA A 231 -0.13 -4.23 19.23
CA ALA A 231 0.61 -5.21 18.47
C ALA A 231 1.05 -6.37 19.38
N PRO A 232 0.22 -7.40 19.60
CA PRO A 232 0.61 -8.56 20.41
C PRO A 232 1.94 -9.16 19.93
N PRO A 233 2.84 -9.55 20.84
CA PRO A 233 4.19 -10.00 20.46
C PRO A 233 4.20 -11.38 19.79
N SER A 234 3.16 -12.19 19.99
CA SER A 234 3.09 -13.54 19.45
C SER A 234 2.60 -13.53 18.00
N PRO A 235 3.36 -14.09 17.03
CA PRO A 235 2.89 -14.24 15.65
C PRO A 235 1.59 -15.06 15.54
N ALA A 236 1.35 -15.98 16.48
CA ALA A 236 0.12 -16.77 16.52
C ALA A 236 -1.15 -15.93 16.77
N SER A 237 -0.99 -14.69 17.26
CA SER A 237 -2.09 -13.76 17.52
C SER A 237 -2.56 -13.00 16.28
N TYR A 238 -1.99 -13.24 15.09
CA TYR A 238 -2.32 -12.55 13.84
C TYR A 238 -3.03 -13.46 12.83
N THR A 239 -3.67 -14.53 13.30
CA THR A 239 -4.45 -15.41 12.42
C THR A 239 -5.79 -14.77 12.06
N ALA A 240 -6.40 -15.23 10.95
CA ALA A 240 -7.70 -14.71 10.51
C ALA A 240 -8.79 -14.71 11.62
N PRO A 241 -8.94 -15.76 12.46
CA PRO A 241 -9.89 -15.72 13.57
C PRO A 241 -9.66 -14.60 14.57
N PHE A 242 -8.39 -14.27 14.89
CA PHE A 242 -8.08 -13.16 15.78
C PHE A 242 -8.48 -11.82 15.18
N ILE A 243 -8.12 -11.58 13.91
CA ILE A 243 -8.47 -10.33 13.22
C ILE A 243 -10.00 -10.20 13.06
N VAL A 244 -10.69 -11.27 12.68
CA VAL A 244 -12.16 -11.29 12.62
C VAL A 244 -12.77 -11.06 14.00
N GLY A 245 -12.20 -11.66 15.05
CA GLY A 245 -12.64 -11.45 16.43
C GLY A 245 -12.54 -9.99 16.88
N ASP A 246 -11.48 -9.27 16.46
CA ASP A 246 -11.34 -7.84 16.74
C ASP A 246 -12.48 -7.04 16.14
N LEU A 247 -12.78 -7.31 14.85
CA LEU A 247 -13.84 -6.64 14.11
C LEU A 247 -15.22 -6.98 14.67
N VAL A 248 -15.46 -8.23 15.10
CA VAL A 248 -16.72 -8.60 15.78
C VAL A 248 -16.86 -7.80 17.07
N GLY A 249 -15.85 -7.82 17.94
CA GLY A 249 -15.92 -7.11 19.22
C GLY A 249 -15.98 -5.58 19.05
N LEU A 250 -15.41 -5.05 17.97
CA LEU A 250 -15.61 -3.67 17.54
C LEU A 250 -17.09 -3.38 17.24
N LEU A 251 -17.73 -4.19 16.41
CA LEU A 251 -19.14 -4.00 16.07
C LEU A 251 -20.05 -4.17 17.30
N ASP A 252 -19.77 -5.16 18.14
CA ASP A 252 -20.51 -5.40 19.38
C ASP A 252 -20.37 -4.22 20.35
N HIS A 253 -19.16 -3.69 20.53
CA HIS A 253 -18.92 -2.51 21.37
C HIS A 253 -19.69 -1.28 20.87
N LEU A 254 -19.82 -1.12 19.55
CA LEU A 254 -20.56 -0.01 18.94
C LEU A 254 -22.07 -0.25 18.84
N GLY A 255 -22.57 -1.41 19.27
CA GLY A 255 -23.98 -1.80 19.15
C GLY A 255 -24.45 -1.94 17.70
N ILE A 256 -23.55 -2.34 16.79
CA ILE A 256 -23.83 -2.48 15.36
C ILE A 256 -24.06 -3.95 15.03
N ASP A 257 -25.21 -4.27 14.45
CA ASP A 257 -25.52 -5.65 14.07
C ASP A 257 -24.91 -6.07 12.74
N GLN A 258 -24.99 -5.21 11.73
CA GLN A 258 -24.49 -5.48 10.39
C GLN A 258 -23.85 -4.23 9.78
N VAL A 259 -22.86 -4.43 8.90
CA VAL A 259 -22.16 -3.34 8.19
C VAL A 259 -22.15 -3.51 6.67
N PHE A 260 -22.04 -2.39 5.97
CA PHE A 260 -21.45 -2.38 4.62
C PHE A 260 -19.93 -2.48 4.78
N LEU A 261 -19.34 -3.55 4.28
CA LEU A 261 -17.92 -3.85 4.48
C LEU A 261 -17.11 -3.41 3.26
N VAL A 262 -16.05 -2.64 3.49
CA VAL A 262 -15.14 -2.18 2.43
C VAL A 262 -13.72 -2.59 2.78
N GLY A 263 -13.02 -3.24 1.85
CA GLY A 263 -11.63 -3.65 2.03
C GLY A 263 -10.74 -3.27 0.85
N HIS A 264 -9.50 -2.88 1.15
CA HIS A 264 -8.44 -2.59 0.19
C HIS A 264 -7.15 -3.36 0.56
N ASP A 265 -6.43 -3.90 -0.42
CA ASP A 265 -5.14 -4.59 -0.23
C ASP A 265 -5.20 -5.71 0.86
N TRP A 266 -4.45 -5.68 1.95
CA TRP A 266 -4.60 -6.68 3.02
C TRP A 266 -5.96 -6.58 3.71
N GLY A 267 -6.54 -5.39 3.80
CA GLY A 267 -7.91 -5.17 4.26
C GLY A 267 -8.96 -5.85 3.37
N ALA A 268 -8.68 -6.05 2.08
CA ALA A 268 -9.50 -6.84 1.18
C ALA A 268 -9.51 -8.33 1.54
N ALA A 269 -8.34 -8.89 1.87
CA ALA A 269 -8.24 -10.27 2.37
C ALA A 269 -8.98 -10.44 3.72
N VAL A 270 -8.84 -9.47 4.63
CA VAL A 270 -9.58 -9.46 5.90
C VAL A 270 -11.09 -9.38 5.66
N ALA A 271 -11.55 -8.56 4.71
CA ALA A 271 -12.97 -8.47 4.36
C ALA A 271 -13.53 -9.81 3.86
N TRP A 272 -12.75 -10.58 3.09
CA TRP A 272 -13.13 -11.93 2.70
C TRP A 272 -13.25 -12.87 3.90
N TYR A 273 -12.27 -12.87 4.80
CA TYR A 273 -12.36 -13.66 6.03
C TYR A 273 -13.58 -13.28 6.86
N PHE A 274 -13.80 -11.99 7.10
CA PHE A 274 -14.93 -11.52 7.89
C PHE A 274 -16.27 -11.96 7.28
N SER A 275 -16.41 -11.84 5.96
CA SER A 275 -17.63 -12.26 5.25
C SER A 275 -17.87 -13.77 5.28
N LEU A 276 -16.81 -14.58 5.28
CA LEU A 276 -16.91 -16.04 5.36
C LEU A 276 -17.17 -16.55 6.78
N PHE A 277 -16.50 -15.97 7.77
CA PHE A 277 -16.63 -16.39 9.17
C PHE A 277 -17.88 -15.83 9.83
N ARG A 278 -18.30 -14.61 9.44
CA ARG A 278 -19.43 -13.87 10.03
C ARG A 278 -20.32 -13.24 8.94
N PRO A 279 -20.90 -14.05 8.03
CA PRO A 279 -21.82 -13.54 7.02
C PRO A 279 -23.04 -12.86 7.66
N ASP A 280 -23.42 -13.26 8.88
CA ASP A 280 -24.49 -12.66 9.67
C ASP A 280 -24.24 -11.18 10.00
N ARG A 281 -22.99 -10.72 9.95
CA ARG A 281 -22.58 -9.34 10.29
C ARG A 281 -22.36 -8.45 9.06
N VAL A 282 -22.61 -8.96 7.85
CA VAL A 282 -22.29 -8.27 6.59
C VAL A 282 -23.55 -8.07 5.76
N LYS A 283 -23.87 -6.81 5.46
CA LYS A 283 -25.01 -6.43 4.62
C LYS A 283 -24.66 -6.42 3.14
N ALA A 284 -23.47 -5.92 2.80
CA ALA A 284 -22.87 -6.02 1.48
C ALA A 284 -21.35 -5.83 1.60
N VAL A 285 -20.61 -6.27 0.58
CA VAL A 285 -19.15 -6.16 0.50
C VAL A 285 -18.76 -5.38 -0.74
N ILE A 286 -17.89 -4.38 -0.58
CA ILE A 286 -17.14 -3.75 -1.65
C ILE A 286 -15.68 -4.12 -1.45
N ASN A 287 -15.12 -4.87 -2.38
CA ASN A 287 -13.76 -5.37 -2.25
C ASN A 287 -12.87 -4.88 -3.40
N LEU A 288 -11.73 -4.30 -3.06
CA LEU A 288 -10.82 -3.63 -3.97
C LEU A 288 -9.45 -4.31 -3.94
N SER A 289 -8.77 -4.35 -5.10
CA SER A 289 -7.38 -4.81 -5.26
C SER A 289 -7.13 -6.32 -5.12
N VAL A 290 -7.85 -7.06 -4.27
CA VAL A 290 -7.59 -8.50 -4.05
C VAL A 290 -8.84 -9.36 -4.36
N PRO A 291 -8.81 -10.20 -5.41
CA PRO A 291 -9.95 -11.05 -5.74
C PRO A 291 -10.16 -12.13 -4.67
N TYR A 292 -11.40 -12.61 -4.55
CA TYR A 292 -11.69 -13.77 -3.71
C TYR A 292 -11.02 -15.01 -4.30
N LEU A 293 -10.17 -15.65 -3.50
CA LEU A 293 -9.54 -16.92 -3.83
C LEU A 293 -10.11 -18.00 -2.90
N PRO A 294 -10.91 -18.96 -3.42
CA PRO A 294 -11.41 -20.06 -2.62
C PRO A 294 -10.27 -20.81 -1.94
N ARG A 295 -10.43 -21.10 -0.64
CA ARG A 295 -9.44 -21.90 0.08
C ARG A 295 -9.39 -23.29 -0.54
N ASN A 296 -8.22 -23.69 -1.04
CA ASN A 296 -7.96 -25.08 -1.39
C ASN A 296 -7.65 -25.86 -0.08
N PRO A 297 -8.51 -26.76 0.39
CA PRO A 297 -8.27 -27.51 1.63
C PRO A 297 -7.05 -28.44 1.54
N ALA A 298 -6.66 -28.84 0.32
CA ALA A 298 -5.46 -29.65 0.09
C ALA A 298 -4.19 -28.81 -0.11
N GLY A 299 -4.32 -27.51 -0.38
CA GLY A 299 -3.20 -26.60 -0.61
C GLY A 299 -2.91 -25.77 0.64
N LYS A 300 -1.79 -26.02 1.32
CA LYS A 300 -1.36 -25.10 2.37
C LYS A 300 -0.80 -23.85 1.71
N PHE A 301 -1.29 -22.67 2.09
CA PHE A 301 -0.88 -21.38 1.52
C PHE A 301 0.65 -21.26 1.41
N VAL A 302 1.35 -21.53 2.51
CA VAL A 302 2.82 -21.51 2.56
C VAL A 302 3.45 -22.57 1.66
N GLU A 303 2.87 -23.76 1.52
CA GLU A 303 3.37 -24.80 0.61
C GLU A 303 3.14 -24.43 -0.85
N GLY A 304 2.04 -23.74 -1.17
CA GLY A 304 1.79 -23.20 -2.51
C GLY A 304 2.81 -22.13 -2.90
N PHE A 305 3.06 -21.16 -2.02
CA PHE A 305 4.12 -20.18 -2.24
C PHE A 305 5.52 -20.80 -2.22
N ARG A 306 5.76 -21.82 -1.40
CA ARG A 306 7.01 -22.60 -1.41
C ARG A 306 7.21 -23.34 -2.74
N ALA A 307 6.15 -23.91 -3.30
CA ALA A 307 6.20 -24.59 -4.58
C ALA A 307 6.45 -23.61 -5.74
N LEU A 308 5.88 -22.41 -5.67
CA LEU A 308 5.99 -21.39 -6.73
C LEU A 308 7.28 -20.55 -6.63
N PHE A 309 7.72 -20.22 -5.41
CA PHE A 309 8.77 -19.24 -5.15
C PHE A 309 9.92 -19.79 -4.29
N GLY A 310 9.86 -21.05 -3.87
CA GLY A 310 10.90 -21.73 -3.08
C GLY A 310 10.80 -21.49 -1.57
N ASP A 311 11.63 -22.23 -0.81
CA ASP A 311 11.73 -22.13 0.66
C ASP A 311 12.22 -20.77 1.17
N ASP A 312 12.89 -20.02 0.30
CA ASP A 312 13.47 -18.73 0.65
C ASP A 312 12.45 -17.59 0.60
N TYR A 313 11.27 -17.78 0.03
CA TYR A 313 10.21 -16.76 0.01
C TYR A 313 9.77 -16.36 1.43
N TYR A 314 9.54 -15.08 1.69
CA TYR A 314 9.41 -14.57 3.07
C TYR A 314 8.32 -15.29 3.88
N PHE A 315 7.15 -15.52 3.30
CA PHE A 315 6.07 -16.27 3.96
C PHE A 315 6.48 -17.69 4.35
N CYS A 316 7.39 -18.33 3.60
CA CYS A 316 7.92 -19.66 3.86
C CYS A 316 9.00 -19.66 4.95
N ARG A 317 9.86 -18.63 4.99
CA ARG A 317 10.97 -18.59 5.95
C ARG A 317 10.56 -18.13 7.35
N PHE A 318 9.56 -17.26 7.47
CA PHE A 318 9.05 -16.81 8.78
C PHE A 318 8.37 -17.92 9.60
N GLN A 319 8.08 -19.08 9.00
CA GLN A 319 7.45 -20.21 9.69
C GLN A 319 8.44 -21.10 10.46
N VAL A 320 9.76 -20.87 10.38
CA VAL A 320 10.78 -21.69 11.06
C VAL A 320 11.14 -21.09 12.43
N LEU A 321 10.36 -21.42 13.45
CA LEU A 321 10.51 -21.00 14.87
C LEU A 321 11.94 -21.14 15.44
N LYS A 322 12.74 -22.10 14.95
CA LYS A 322 14.08 -22.37 15.47
C LYS A 322 15.13 -21.32 15.12
N LYS A 323 14.93 -20.48 14.09
CA LYS A 323 15.92 -19.44 13.72
C LYS A 323 15.72 -18.11 14.47
N LEU A 324 14.52 -17.85 14.99
CA LEU A 324 14.23 -16.65 15.77
C LEU A 324 14.92 -16.68 17.16
N LEU A 325 14.98 -17.86 17.79
CA LEU A 325 15.67 -18.04 19.08
C LEU A 325 17.19 -17.86 18.96
N LEU A 326 17.78 -18.36 17.86
CA LEU A 326 19.21 -18.19 17.57
C LEU A 326 19.54 -16.71 17.26
N PHE A 327 18.61 -15.97 16.66
CA PHE A 327 18.75 -14.54 16.38
C PHE A 327 18.69 -13.70 17.66
N ILE A 328 17.79 -14.02 18.60
CA ILE A 328 17.71 -13.35 19.92
C ILE A 328 18.96 -13.64 20.76
N LEU A 329 19.45 -14.88 20.77
CA LEU A 329 20.67 -15.26 21.48
C LEU A 329 21.94 -14.64 20.87
N LEU A 330 22.01 -14.47 19.55
CA LEU A 330 23.11 -13.75 18.91
C LEU A 330 23.11 -12.26 19.24
N VAL A 331 21.94 -11.62 19.36
CA VAL A 331 21.84 -10.20 19.73
C VAL A 331 22.23 -9.95 21.19
N ALA A 332 21.99 -10.91 22.09
CA ALA A 332 22.40 -10.81 23.49
C ALA A 332 23.93 -10.91 23.71
N GLN A 333 24.68 -11.50 22.78
CA GLN A 333 26.15 -11.57 22.85
C GLN A 333 26.86 -10.29 22.37
N PHE A 334 26.14 -9.36 21.72
CA PHE A 334 26.68 -8.06 21.27
C PHE A 334 26.35 -6.89 22.21
N LEU A 335 25.76 -7.16 23.39
CA LEU A 335 25.37 -6.15 24.38
C LEU A 335 26.11 -6.27 25.73
N ASN A 336 27.34 -6.78 25.74
CA ASN A 336 28.30 -6.62 26.84
C ASN A 336 29.63 -6.10 26.30
#